data_AF-A0A538KHS9-F1
#
_entry.id   AF-A0A538KHS9-F1
#
_cell.length_a   1.000
_cell.length_b   1.000
_cell.length_c   1.000
_cell.angle_alpha   90.00
_cell.angle_beta   90.00
_cell.angle_gamma   90.00
#
_symmetry.space_group_name_H-M   'P 1'
#
loop_
_entity.id
_entity.type
_entity.pdbx_description
1 polymer ?
#
loop_
_entity_poly.entity_id
_entity_poly.type
_entity_poly.pdbx_seq_one_letter_code
_entity_poly.pdbx_strand_id
1 'polypeptide(L)'
;MTTPPDGDWDAARARARSEVHSLLAPGERQCASCGARSRATSRSCPVCGTPYTVRRTKLLGTRRAKLIAGLGMLLVLGVAAGLVALLSPEVERAKSTSAAATARARSRAIESLVRKDAAEQRLHLAGVDRRDPGSSAADTVRTRTRTAIVGDLERGIAADDRARVRAGTAAGVIRYVQCSPFPAGSRVSLQAAVASYACVAVNRLITSGTKVLGVLGDPFWARVDFARGRLAWCKINPRPGEGGAGTGPPLVPLAHACDLERPAPAGF
;
A
#
# COMPACT_ATOMS: atom_id res chain seq x y z
N MET A 1 6.44 -19.75 -11.63
CA MET A 1 6.63 -18.88 -10.45
C MET A 1 7.34 -19.72 -9.42
N THR A 2 8.66 -19.67 -9.42
CA THR A 2 9.50 -20.29 -8.40
C THR A 2 9.29 -19.51 -7.11
N THR A 3 8.68 -20.16 -6.12
CA THR A 3 8.75 -19.72 -4.72
C THR A 3 10.19 -19.33 -4.40
N PRO A 4 10.43 -18.22 -3.68
CA PRO A 4 11.76 -17.94 -3.15
C PRO A 4 12.21 -19.19 -2.39
N PRO A 5 13.44 -19.69 -2.60
CA PRO A 5 13.90 -20.87 -1.89
C PRO A 5 13.79 -20.60 -0.40
N ASP A 6 13.02 -21.43 0.32
CA ASP A 6 12.75 -21.31 1.76
C ASP A 6 14.03 -21.18 2.62
N GLY A 7 15.19 -21.50 2.05
CA GLY A 7 16.50 -21.41 2.69
C GLY A 7 16.96 -20.00 3.09
N ASP A 8 16.45 -18.92 2.46
CA ASP A 8 16.93 -17.56 2.79
C ASP A 8 16.46 -17.10 4.18
N TRP A 9 15.25 -17.49 4.58
CA TRP A 9 14.70 -17.21 5.91
C TRP A 9 15.33 -18.07 7.00
N ASP A 10 15.66 -19.32 6.69
CA ASP A 10 16.36 -20.20 7.63
C ASP A 10 17.80 -19.72 7.88
N ALA A 11 18.49 -19.23 6.84
CA ALA A 11 19.81 -18.62 6.98
C ALA A 11 19.80 -17.33 7.81
N ALA A 12 18.73 -16.51 7.71
CA ALA A 12 18.56 -15.32 8.53
C ALA A 12 18.30 -15.67 10.01
N ARG A 13 17.43 -16.66 10.28
CA ARG A 13 17.16 -17.15 11.65
C ARG A 13 18.40 -17.78 12.30
N ALA A 14 19.21 -18.51 11.54
CA ALA A 14 20.47 -19.08 12.02
C ALA A 14 21.48 -17.99 12.43
N ARG A 15 21.62 -16.93 11.63
CA ARG A 15 22.49 -15.78 11.93
C ARG A 15 22.08 -15.08 13.23
N ALA A 16 20.79 -14.75 13.39
CA ALA A 16 20.30 -14.10 14.61
C ALA A 16 20.53 -14.95 15.88
N ARG A 17 20.33 -16.27 15.81
CA ARG A 17 20.65 -17.17 16.93
C ARG A 17 22.14 -17.16 17.28
N SER A 18 23.02 -17.13 16.28
CA SER A 18 24.46 -17.09 16.52
C SER A 18 24.91 -15.78 17.17
N GLU A 19 24.34 -14.64 16.79
CA GLU A 19 24.64 -13.34 17.39
C GLU A 19 24.21 -13.29 18.86
N VAL A 20 22.98 -13.73 19.17
CA VAL A 20 22.48 -13.78 20.56
C VAL A 20 23.33 -14.74 21.40
N HIS A 21 23.69 -15.91 20.86
CA HIS A 21 24.60 -16.83 21.56
C HIS A 21 25.98 -16.23 21.83
N SER A 22 26.52 -15.43 20.89
CA SER A 22 27.82 -14.77 21.08
C SER A 22 27.78 -13.67 22.15
N LEU A 23 26.68 -12.92 22.25
CA LEU A 23 26.48 -11.89 23.26
C LEU A 23 26.26 -12.46 24.67
N LEU A 24 25.70 -13.67 24.75
CA LEU A 24 25.44 -14.36 26.02
C LEU A 24 26.54 -15.37 26.39
N ALA A 25 27.55 -15.56 25.55
CA ALA A 25 28.66 -16.44 25.84
C ALA A 25 29.41 -15.92 27.09
N PRO A 26 29.73 -16.79 28.07
CA PRO A 26 30.45 -16.37 29.27
C PRO A 26 31.81 -15.78 28.87
N GLY A 27 31.95 -14.46 29.03
CA GLY A 27 33.21 -13.77 28.82
C GLY A 27 34.29 -14.26 29.78
N GLU A 28 35.54 -14.18 29.35
CA GLU A 28 36.70 -14.50 30.19
C GLU A 28 36.79 -13.52 31.36
N ARG A 29 36.82 -14.04 32.58
CA ARG A 29 36.91 -13.24 33.81
C ARG A 29 38.27 -13.43 34.45
N GLN A 30 38.89 -12.34 34.89
CA GLN A 30 40.11 -12.38 35.68
C GLN A 30 39.76 -12.30 37.17
N CYS A 31 40.22 -13.26 37.96
CA CYS A 31 40.02 -13.27 39.41
C CYS A 31 40.81 -12.12 40.05
N ALA A 32 40.15 -11.22 40.77
CA ALA A 32 40.80 -10.10 41.44
C ALA A 32 41.75 -10.52 42.57
N SER A 33 41.60 -11.74 43.11
CA SER A 33 42.41 -12.23 44.24
C SER A 33 43.71 -12.92 43.80
N CYS A 34 43.68 -13.73 42.73
CA CYS A 34 44.87 -14.50 42.29
C CYS A 34 45.31 -14.18 40.85
N GLY A 35 44.58 -13.33 40.13
CA GLY A 35 44.89 -12.96 38.75
C GLY A 35 44.59 -14.03 37.70
N ALA A 36 44.16 -15.24 38.09
CA ALA A 36 43.83 -16.31 37.15
C ALA A 36 42.66 -15.92 36.24
N ARG A 37 42.79 -16.21 34.94
CA ARG A 37 41.73 -16.01 33.95
C ARG A 37 40.99 -17.33 33.72
N SER A 38 39.67 -17.32 33.78
CA SER A 38 38.87 -18.51 33.47
C SER A 38 37.56 -18.14 32.77
N ARG A 39 37.07 -19.07 31.94
CA ARG A 39 35.72 -19.02 31.32
C ARG A 39 34.68 -19.84 32.11
N ALA A 40 34.95 -20.12 33.38
CA ALA A 40 34.08 -20.98 34.19
C ALA A 40 32.73 -20.31 34.48
N THR A 41 31.65 -21.09 34.42
CA THR A 41 30.28 -20.69 34.81
C THR A 41 30.09 -20.64 36.33
N SER A 42 31.08 -21.11 37.11
CA SER A 42 31.04 -21.10 38.57
C SER A 42 31.08 -19.67 39.13
N ARG A 43 30.33 -19.43 40.21
CA ARG A 43 30.35 -18.15 40.93
C ARG A 43 31.69 -17.88 41.64
N SER A 44 32.55 -18.91 41.72
CA SER A 44 33.85 -18.88 42.37
C SER A 44 34.97 -19.23 41.41
N CYS A 45 36.15 -18.65 41.66
CA CYS A 45 37.38 -18.93 40.94
C CYS A 45 37.77 -20.40 41.13
N PRO A 46 37.98 -21.17 40.05
CA PRO A 46 38.34 -22.59 40.17
C PRO A 46 39.75 -22.81 40.73
N VAL A 47 40.61 -21.78 40.69
CA VAL A 47 42.01 -21.88 41.14
C VAL A 47 42.14 -21.66 42.64
N CYS A 48 41.42 -20.68 43.20
CA CYS A 48 41.57 -20.30 44.61
C CYS A 48 40.25 -20.28 45.40
N GLY A 49 39.13 -20.66 44.80
CA GLY A 49 37.82 -20.76 45.46
C GLY A 49 37.13 -19.43 45.79
N THR A 50 37.77 -18.27 45.56
CA THR A 50 37.15 -16.96 45.88
C THR A 50 36.02 -16.61 44.92
N PRO A 51 34.87 -16.10 45.42
CA PRO A 51 33.78 -15.67 44.56
C PRO A 51 34.19 -14.48 43.68
N TYR A 52 33.78 -14.47 42.40
CA TYR A 52 34.00 -13.33 41.49
C TYR A 52 33.24 -12.07 41.92
N THR A 53 32.27 -12.21 42.82
CA THR A 53 31.52 -11.09 43.39
C THR A 53 32.29 -10.52 44.57
N VAL A 54 32.96 -9.38 44.36
CA VAL A 54 33.45 -8.55 45.46
C VAL A 54 32.21 -8.09 46.25
N ARG A 55 32.00 -8.61 47.46
CA ARG A 55 31.09 -7.98 48.41
C ARG A 55 31.63 -6.57 48.62
N ARG A 56 30.94 -5.53 48.14
CA ARG A 56 31.19 -4.14 48.55
C ARG A 56 31.12 -4.11 50.07
N THR A 57 32.27 -4.10 50.73
CA THR A 57 32.39 -3.86 52.16
C THR A 57 31.87 -2.45 52.39
N LYS A 58 30.74 -2.35 53.10
CA LYS A 58 30.16 -1.09 53.55
C LYS A 58 31.13 -0.45 54.53
N LEU A 59 32.04 0.37 54.02
CA LEU A 59 32.85 1.29 54.83
C LEU A 59 32.03 2.57 55.06
N LEU A 60 31.94 2.95 56.34
CA LEU A 60 31.55 4.24 56.92
C LEU A 60 30.10 4.40 57.48
N GLY A 61 30.02 4.45 58.82
CA GLY A 61 29.19 5.34 59.64
C GLY A 61 27.68 5.45 59.33
N THR A 62 26.89 4.51 59.82
CA THR A 62 25.52 4.17 59.37
C THR A 62 24.36 5.13 59.72
N ARG A 63 24.59 6.34 60.24
CA ARG A 63 23.50 7.31 60.43
C ARG A 63 23.72 8.63 59.69
N ARG A 64 24.91 9.22 59.76
CA ARG A 64 25.22 10.47 59.06
C ARG A 64 25.47 10.27 57.56
N ALA A 65 26.14 9.18 57.16
CA ALA A 65 26.36 8.89 55.74
C ALA A 65 25.07 8.50 54.99
N LYS A 66 24.12 7.83 55.66
CA LYS A 66 22.79 7.53 55.08
C LYS A 66 21.94 8.78 54.92
N LEU A 67 22.02 9.73 55.85
CA LEU A 67 21.34 11.03 55.72
C LEU A 67 21.98 11.86 54.61
N ILE A 68 23.31 11.95 54.53
CA ILE A 68 23.99 12.71 53.46
C ILE A 68 23.76 12.06 52.09
N ALA A 69 23.81 10.73 51.99
CA ALA A 69 23.51 10.03 50.75
C ALA A 69 22.01 10.13 50.37
N GLY A 70 21.10 10.07 51.34
CA GLY A 70 19.67 10.28 51.12
C GLY A 70 19.35 11.71 50.67
N LEU A 71 19.97 12.71 51.29
CA LEU A 71 19.82 14.12 50.92
C LEU A 71 20.45 14.39 49.55
N GLY A 72 21.64 13.85 49.29
CA GLY A 72 22.30 13.93 47.99
C GLY A 72 21.48 13.27 46.89
N MET A 73 20.86 12.12 47.16
CA MET A 73 19.98 11.44 46.20
C MET A 73 18.66 12.19 45.97
N LEU A 74 18.04 12.75 47.02
CA LEU A 74 16.88 13.63 46.89
C LEU A 74 17.21 14.91 46.11
N LEU A 75 18.40 15.48 46.32
CA LEU A 75 18.85 16.67 45.62
C LEU A 75 19.16 16.35 44.16
N VAL A 76 19.79 15.22 43.86
CA VAL A 76 19.99 14.74 42.47
C VAL A 76 18.65 14.45 41.80
N LEU A 77 17.71 13.79 42.49
CA LEU A 77 16.36 13.54 41.95
C LEU A 77 15.57 14.84 41.75
N GLY A 78 15.67 15.78 42.68
CA GLY A 78 15.03 17.09 42.58
C GLY A 78 15.61 17.95 41.45
N VAL A 79 16.94 17.95 41.29
CA VAL A 79 17.63 18.63 40.18
C VAL A 79 17.29 17.95 38.85
N ALA A 80 17.29 16.62 38.79
CA ALA A 80 16.90 15.88 37.58
C ALA A 80 15.43 16.13 37.22
N ALA A 81 14.52 16.10 38.19
CA ALA A 81 13.10 16.41 37.96
C ALA A 81 12.89 17.87 37.54
N GLY A 82 13.61 18.82 38.14
CA GLY A 82 13.58 20.22 37.76
C GLY A 82 14.10 20.45 36.33
N LEU A 83 15.19 19.79 35.95
CA LEU A 83 15.73 19.83 34.58
C LEU A 83 14.76 19.20 33.57
N VAL A 84 14.13 18.07 33.89
CA VAL A 84 13.10 17.44 33.05
C VAL A 84 11.88 18.37 32.90
N ALA A 85 11.43 19.01 33.97
CA ALA A 85 10.31 19.96 33.92
C ALA A 85 10.64 21.19 33.06
N LEU A 86 11.87 21.73 33.15
CA LEU A 86 12.34 22.86 32.34
C LEU A 86 12.52 22.51 30.86
N LEU A 87 12.97 21.30 30.53
CA LEU A 87 13.24 20.86 29.15
C LEU A 87 12.01 20.20 28.46
N SER A 88 11.04 19.71 29.23
CA SER A 88 9.82 19.08 28.71
C SER A 88 8.98 19.95 27.75
N PRO A 89 8.74 21.27 27.97
CA PRO A 89 7.92 22.06 27.06
C PRO A 89 8.58 22.26 25.68
N GLU A 90 9.91 22.28 25.58
CA GLU A 90 10.59 22.41 24.29
C GLU A 90 10.51 21.13 23.46
N VAL A 91 10.64 19.97 24.12
CA VAL A 91 10.46 18.66 23.48
C VAL A 91 9.02 18.50 22.96
N GLU A 92 8.02 18.95 23.71
CA GLU A 92 6.61 18.84 23.30
C GLU A 92 6.25 19.86 22.20
N ARG A 93 6.86 21.04 22.20
CA ARG A 93 6.81 22.00 21.07
C ARG A 93 7.48 21.43 19.80
N ALA A 94 8.61 20.74 19.93
CA ALA A 94 9.29 20.11 18.79
C ALA A 94 8.48 18.94 18.19
N LYS A 95 7.82 18.13 19.04
CA LYS A 95 6.92 17.06 18.59
C LYS A 95 5.68 17.60 17.90
N SER A 96 5.03 18.62 18.47
CA SER A 96 3.80 19.21 17.90
C SER A 96 4.05 19.89 16.57
N THR A 97 5.16 20.62 16.42
CA THR A 97 5.56 21.22 15.13
C THR A 97 5.86 20.16 14.06
N SER A 98 6.57 19.09 14.42
CA SER A 98 6.86 17.96 13.53
C SER A 98 5.59 17.20 13.12
N ALA A 99 4.66 16.99 14.07
CA ALA A 99 3.37 16.36 13.80
C ALA A 99 2.52 17.21 12.85
N ALA A 100 2.46 18.53 13.06
CA ALA A 100 1.73 19.45 12.18
C ALA A 100 2.34 19.51 10.78
N ALA A 101 3.67 19.53 10.66
CA ALA A 101 4.36 19.50 9.36
C ALA A 101 4.06 18.19 8.61
N THR A 102 4.13 17.06 9.30
CA THR A 102 3.82 15.73 8.74
C THR A 102 2.36 15.64 8.29
N ALA A 103 1.42 16.15 9.10
CA ALA A 103 0.00 16.19 8.75
C ALA A 103 -0.25 17.03 7.49
N ARG A 104 0.35 18.22 7.40
CA ARG A 104 0.24 19.09 6.21
C ARG A 104 0.83 18.44 4.96
N ALA A 105 2.00 17.80 5.08
CA ALA A 105 2.63 17.08 3.98
C ALA A 105 1.73 15.94 3.49
N ARG A 106 1.13 15.16 4.42
CA ARG A 106 0.18 14.10 4.10
C ARG A 106 -1.07 14.64 3.40
N SER A 107 -1.67 15.72 3.90
CA SER A 107 -2.84 16.33 3.26
C SER A 107 -2.55 16.79 1.84
N ARG A 108 -1.40 17.46 1.61
CA ARG A 108 -0.98 17.88 0.25
C ARG A 108 -0.77 16.70 -0.68
N ALA A 109 -0.19 15.60 -0.18
CA ALA A 109 -0.02 14.37 -0.95
C ALA A 109 -1.38 13.75 -1.33
N ILE A 110 -2.32 13.67 -0.37
CA ILE A 110 -3.68 13.18 -0.62
C ILE A 110 -4.40 14.04 -1.65
N GLU A 111 -4.37 15.37 -1.51
CA GLU A 111 -4.98 16.29 -2.47
C GLU A 111 -4.38 16.14 -3.87
N SER A 112 -3.06 15.94 -3.97
CA SER A 112 -2.41 15.71 -5.25
C SER A 112 -2.86 14.40 -5.91
N LEU A 113 -3.04 13.34 -5.12
CA LEU A 113 -3.57 12.06 -5.60
C LEU A 113 -5.01 12.22 -6.07
N VAL A 114 -5.86 12.89 -5.28
CA VAL A 114 -7.26 13.16 -5.64
C VAL A 114 -7.37 13.96 -6.93
N ARG A 115 -6.54 15.01 -7.11
CA ARG A 115 -6.52 15.79 -8.36
C ARG A 115 -6.07 14.94 -9.55
N LYS A 116 -5.07 14.10 -9.36
CA LYS A 116 -4.59 13.17 -10.39
C LYS A 116 -5.68 12.18 -10.78
N ASP A 117 -6.30 11.52 -9.80
CA ASP A 117 -7.39 10.57 -10.01
C ASP A 117 -8.58 11.25 -10.71
N ALA A 118 -8.99 12.45 -10.28
CA ALA A 118 -10.05 13.21 -10.95
C ALA A 118 -9.74 13.57 -12.40
N ALA A 119 -8.50 13.94 -12.70
CA ALA A 119 -8.07 14.20 -14.06
C ALA A 119 -8.06 12.92 -14.91
N GLU A 120 -7.61 11.81 -14.33
CA GLU A 120 -7.55 10.52 -15.02
C GLU A 120 -8.93 9.92 -15.28
N GLN A 121 -9.86 10.06 -14.34
CA GLN A 121 -11.21 9.49 -14.36
C GLN A 121 -12.25 10.42 -15.02
N ARG A 122 -11.80 11.42 -15.78
CA ARG A 122 -12.67 12.33 -16.52
C ARG A 122 -13.61 11.56 -17.46
N LEU A 123 -14.86 12.03 -17.57
CA LEU A 123 -15.84 11.52 -18.52
C LEU A 123 -15.43 11.82 -19.96
N HIS A 124 -15.45 10.80 -20.79
CA HIS A 124 -15.38 10.92 -22.24
C HIS A 124 -16.73 10.55 -22.86
N LEU A 125 -17.17 11.37 -23.81
CA LEU A 125 -18.39 11.16 -24.58
C LEU A 125 -18.05 11.12 -26.06
N ALA A 126 -18.68 10.22 -26.80
CA ALA A 126 -18.59 10.17 -28.25
C ALA A 126 -19.92 9.70 -28.86
N GLY A 127 -20.14 10.07 -30.12
CA GLY A 127 -21.21 9.55 -30.96
C GLY A 127 -20.64 8.72 -32.10
N VAL A 128 -21.41 7.74 -32.56
CA VAL A 128 -21.14 6.97 -33.76
C VAL A 128 -22.36 7.02 -34.68
N ASP A 129 -22.12 7.00 -35.99
CA ASP A 129 -23.20 7.05 -36.99
C ASP A 129 -24.05 5.78 -36.97
N ARG A 130 -23.50 4.68 -36.45
CA ARG A 130 -24.18 3.40 -36.33
C ARG A 130 -25.16 3.39 -35.16
N ARG A 131 -26.39 2.95 -35.43
CA ARG A 131 -27.45 2.76 -34.42
C ARG A 131 -28.06 1.37 -34.57
N ASP A 132 -28.51 0.79 -33.46
CA ASP A 132 -29.30 -0.44 -33.49
C ASP A 132 -30.59 -0.19 -34.29
N PRO A 133 -30.88 -0.98 -35.34
CA PRO A 133 -32.06 -0.80 -36.17
C PRO A 133 -33.39 -1.08 -35.44
N GLY A 134 -33.34 -1.53 -34.18
CA GLY A 134 -34.53 -1.73 -33.35
C GLY A 134 -35.17 -3.10 -33.56
N SER A 135 -36.27 -3.34 -32.84
CA SER A 135 -36.92 -4.67 -32.74
C SER A 135 -37.57 -5.17 -34.03
N SER A 136 -37.76 -4.32 -35.03
CA SER A 136 -38.27 -4.73 -36.35
C SER A 136 -37.22 -5.43 -37.21
N ALA A 137 -35.93 -5.27 -36.89
CA ALA A 137 -34.85 -5.95 -37.60
C ALA A 137 -34.57 -7.34 -37.02
N ALA A 138 -34.08 -8.24 -37.87
CA ALA A 138 -33.67 -9.58 -37.45
C ALA A 138 -32.57 -9.54 -36.37
N ASP A 139 -32.65 -10.43 -35.38
CA ASP A 139 -31.72 -10.48 -34.24
C ASP A 139 -30.25 -10.61 -34.64
N THR A 140 -29.95 -11.28 -35.75
CA THR A 140 -28.58 -11.40 -36.29
C THR A 140 -28.03 -10.05 -36.76
N VAL A 141 -28.85 -9.22 -37.39
CA VAL A 141 -28.50 -7.86 -37.82
C VAL A 141 -28.28 -6.99 -36.59
N ARG A 142 -29.17 -7.06 -35.61
CA ARG A 142 -29.07 -6.29 -34.36
C ARG A 142 -27.81 -6.66 -33.58
N THR A 143 -27.56 -7.94 -33.41
CA THR A 143 -26.33 -8.46 -32.76
C THR A 143 -25.08 -7.93 -33.46
N ARG A 144 -24.98 -8.09 -34.79
CA ARG A 144 -23.83 -7.60 -35.56
C ARG A 144 -23.64 -6.09 -35.40
N THR A 145 -24.71 -5.31 -35.49
CA THR A 145 -24.68 -3.85 -35.33
C THR A 145 -24.20 -3.45 -33.94
N ARG A 146 -24.74 -4.07 -32.88
CA ARG A 146 -24.33 -3.80 -31.49
C ARG A 146 -22.88 -4.18 -31.24
N THR A 147 -22.42 -5.33 -31.73
CA THR A 147 -21.01 -5.72 -31.68
C THR A 147 -20.12 -4.67 -32.34
N ALA A 148 -20.54 -4.13 -33.49
CA ALA A 148 -19.79 -3.11 -34.18
C ALA A 148 -19.73 -1.78 -33.41
N ILE A 149 -20.83 -1.38 -32.73
CA ILE A 149 -20.85 -0.22 -31.81
C ILE A 149 -19.90 -0.42 -30.62
N VAL A 150 -19.84 -1.63 -30.04
CA VAL A 150 -18.86 -1.94 -28.98
C VAL A 150 -17.43 -1.87 -29.52
N GLY A 151 -17.20 -2.30 -30.77
CA GLY A 151 -15.90 -2.12 -31.42
C GLY A 151 -15.52 -0.64 -31.62
N ASP A 152 -16.49 0.25 -31.84
CA ASP A 152 -16.25 1.70 -31.85
C ASP A 152 -15.84 2.22 -30.46
N LEU A 153 -16.50 1.75 -29.39
CA LEU A 153 -16.13 2.04 -28.00
C LEU A 153 -14.69 1.60 -27.71
N GLU A 154 -14.33 0.37 -28.07
CA GLU A 154 -12.98 -0.17 -27.87
C GLU A 154 -11.92 0.68 -28.59
N ARG A 155 -12.22 1.16 -29.81
CA ARG A 155 -11.34 2.11 -30.52
C ARG A 155 -11.22 3.45 -29.82
N GLY A 156 -12.32 4.00 -29.30
CA GLY A 156 -12.34 5.24 -28.53
C GLY A 156 -11.46 5.15 -27.28
N ILE A 157 -11.62 4.07 -26.51
CA ILE A 157 -10.78 3.79 -25.34
C ILE A 157 -9.31 3.60 -25.74
N ALA A 158 -9.03 2.86 -26.82
CA ALA A 158 -7.66 2.67 -27.28
C ALA A 158 -6.99 4.00 -27.70
N ALA A 159 -7.75 4.92 -28.28
CA ALA A 159 -7.25 6.25 -28.64
C ALA A 159 -6.98 7.12 -27.41
N ASP A 160 -7.90 7.09 -26.42
CA ASP A 160 -7.71 7.78 -25.13
C ASP A 160 -6.47 7.25 -24.41
N ASP A 161 -6.32 5.94 -24.29
CA ASP A 161 -5.20 5.35 -23.58
C ASP A 161 -3.85 5.63 -24.25
N ARG A 162 -3.78 5.52 -25.59
CA ARG A 162 -2.59 5.95 -26.33
C ARG A 162 -2.27 7.44 -26.12
N ALA A 163 -3.27 8.30 -25.95
CA ALA A 163 -3.05 9.70 -25.63
C ALA A 163 -2.44 9.87 -24.23
N ARG A 164 -2.88 9.06 -23.26
CA ARG A 164 -2.30 9.01 -21.91
C ARG A 164 -0.86 8.50 -21.91
N VAL A 165 -0.54 7.48 -22.71
CA VAL A 165 0.84 7.02 -22.91
C VAL A 165 1.72 8.12 -23.49
N ARG A 166 1.25 8.85 -24.52
CA ARG A 166 1.98 10.00 -25.08
C ARG A 166 2.16 11.13 -24.07
N ALA A 167 1.20 11.34 -23.18
CA ALA A 167 1.26 12.31 -22.11
C ALA A 167 2.08 11.85 -20.88
N GLY A 168 2.58 10.61 -20.87
CA GLY A 168 3.32 10.04 -19.74
C GLY A 168 2.45 9.73 -18.51
N THR A 169 1.12 9.66 -18.66
CA THR A 169 0.17 9.35 -17.57
C THR A 169 -0.29 7.90 -17.55
N ALA A 170 0.01 7.12 -18.60
CA ALA A 170 -0.15 5.68 -18.66
C ALA A 170 1.16 5.03 -19.14
N ALA A 171 1.34 3.74 -18.84
CA ALA A 171 2.57 3.00 -19.12
C ALA A 171 2.36 1.89 -20.14
N GLY A 172 3.36 1.71 -21.01
CA GLY A 172 3.40 0.62 -21.98
C GLY A 172 2.64 0.89 -23.29
N VAL A 173 2.86 0.02 -24.27
CA VAL A 173 2.16 0.11 -25.57
C VAL A 173 0.85 -0.66 -25.48
N ILE A 174 -0.24 -0.02 -25.91
CA ILE A 174 -1.55 -0.65 -25.96
C ILE A 174 -1.64 -1.61 -27.13
N ARG A 175 -1.92 -2.88 -26.79
CA ARG A 175 -2.06 -3.99 -27.73
C ARG A 175 -3.47 -4.01 -28.30
N TYR A 176 -4.46 -4.01 -27.43
CA TYR A 176 -5.89 -3.99 -27.78
C TYR A 176 -6.71 -3.54 -26.56
N VAL A 177 -7.97 -3.21 -26.79
CA VAL A 177 -8.97 -3.02 -25.72
C VAL A 177 -9.94 -4.18 -25.80
N GLN A 178 -10.34 -4.69 -24.64
CA GLN A 178 -11.37 -5.73 -24.55
C GLN A 178 -12.46 -5.27 -23.60
N CYS A 179 -13.70 -5.21 -24.11
CA CYS A 179 -14.88 -4.90 -23.31
C CYS A 179 -15.71 -6.15 -23.03
N SER A 180 -16.08 -6.35 -21.77
CA SER A 180 -17.00 -7.39 -21.32
C SER A 180 -18.26 -6.76 -20.72
N PRO A 181 -19.44 -7.36 -20.91
CA PRO A 181 -20.64 -6.90 -20.20
C PRO A 181 -20.42 -6.84 -18.69
N PHE A 182 -21.01 -5.82 -18.06
CA PHE A 182 -21.00 -5.67 -16.60
C PHE A 182 -22.39 -6.00 -16.02
N PRO A 183 -22.47 -6.69 -14.86
CA PRO A 183 -21.37 -7.31 -14.11
C PRO A 183 -20.73 -8.47 -14.87
N ALA A 184 -19.53 -8.89 -14.47
CA ALA A 184 -18.81 -9.98 -15.13
C ALA A 184 -19.67 -11.25 -15.23
N GLY A 185 -19.65 -11.89 -16.41
CA GLY A 185 -20.49 -13.07 -16.71
C GLY A 185 -21.91 -12.75 -17.18
N SER A 186 -22.32 -11.48 -17.17
CA SER A 186 -23.63 -11.07 -17.72
C SER A 186 -23.65 -11.12 -19.25
N ARG A 187 -24.86 -11.07 -19.81
CA ARG A 187 -25.11 -10.92 -21.25
C ARG A 187 -25.91 -9.65 -21.50
N VAL A 188 -25.64 -8.98 -22.60
CA VAL A 188 -26.41 -7.80 -23.01
C VAL A 188 -27.65 -8.26 -23.79
N SER A 189 -28.82 -8.06 -23.21
CA SER A 189 -30.10 -8.32 -23.85
C SER A 189 -30.29 -7.42 -25.08
N LEU A 190 -30.81 -7.99 -26.18
CA LEU A 190 -31.19 -7.22 -27.37
C LEU A 190 -32.34 -6.25 -27.10
N GLN A 191 -33.10 -6.41 -26.02
CA GLN A 191 -34.17 -5.49 -25.65
C GLN A 191 -33.64 -4.25 -24.90
N ALA A 192 -32.45 -4.33 -24.32
CA ALA A 192 -31.85 -3.21 -23.60
C ALA A 192 -31.40 -2.11 -24.58
N ALA A 193 -31.87 -0.88 -24.39
CA ALA A 193 -31.39 0.28 -25.16
C ALA A 193 -29.97 0.70 -24.74
N VAL A 194 -29.66 0.53 -23.45
CA VAL A 194 -28.37 0.88 -22.85
C VAL A 194 -27.72 -0.37 -22.25
N ALA A 195 -26.40 -0.51 -22.40
CA ALA A 195 -25.62 -1.53 -21.72
C ALA A 195 -24.36 -0.97 -21.07
N SER A 196 -23.94 -1.62 -19.99
CA SER A 196 -22.73 -1.31 -19.22
C SER A 196 -21.62 -2.31 -19.53
N TYR A 197 -20.40 -1.81 -19.65
CA TYR A 197 -19.22 -2.60 -19.98
C TYR A 197 -18.07 -2.29 -19.04
N ALA A 198 -17.40 -3.35 -18.57
CA ALA A 198 -16.07 -3.26 -17.98
C ALA A 198 -15.05 -3.54 -19.10
N CYS A 199 -14.17 -2.58 -19.36
CA CYS A 199 -13.18 -2.66 -20.41
C CYS A 199 -11.78 -2.61 -19.83
N VAL A 200 -10.81 -3.24 -20.50
CA VAL A 200 -9.39 -3.15 -20.15
C VAL A 200 -8.60 -2.80 -21.39
N ALA A 201 -7.82 -1.72 -21.33
CA ALA A 201 -6.83 -1.37 -22.34
C ALA A 201 -5.54 -2.16 -22.07
N VAL A 202 -5.38 -3.29 -22.75
CA VAL A 202 -4.33 -4.27 -22.46
C VAL A 202 -2.97 -3.76 -22.94
N ASN A 203 -2.05 -3.56 -22.00
CA ASN A 203 -0.66 -3.20 -22.28
C ASN A 203 0.31 -4.39 -22.13
N ARG A 204 -0.07 -5.40 -21.33
CA ARG A 204 0.77 -6.59 -21.08
C ARG A 204 -0.09 -7.84 -20.96
N LEU A 205 0.42 -8.94 -21.53
CA LEU A 205 -0.15 -10.27 -21.37
C LEU A 205 0.62 -11.01 -20.27
N ILE A 206 -0.10 -11.72 -19.41
CA ILE A 206 0.46 -12.68 -18.47
C ILE A 206 0.44 -14.02 -19.17
N THR A 207 1.60 -14.60 -19.45
CA THR A 207 1.73 -15.86 -20.20
C THR A 207 2.45 -16.92 -19.38
N SER A 208 2.17 -18.19 -19.67
CA SER A 208 2.93 -19.36 -19.23
C SER A 208 3.15 -20.26 -20.45
N GLY A 209 4.38 -20.26 -20.97
CA GLY A 209 4.67 -20.81 -22.30
C GLY A 209 3.87 -20.06 -23.37
N THR A 210 3.10 -20.79 -24.18
CA THR A 210 2.23 -20.23 -25.23
C THR A 210 0.83 -19.83 -24.72
N LYS A 211 0.49 -20.14 -23.46
CA LYS A 211 -0.84 -19.88 -22.90
C LYS A 211 -0.92 -18.49 -22.28
N VAL A 212 -1.95 -17.73 -22.64
CA VAL A 212 -2.32 -16.48 -21.95
C VAL A 212 -3.10 -16.85 -20.68
N LEU A 213 -2.54 -16.52 -19.52
CA LEU A 213 -3.15 -16.71 -18.20
C LEU A 213 -3.96 -15.50 -17.74
N GLY A 214 -3.67 -14.32 -18.28
CA GLY A 214 -4.36 -13.08 -17.91
C GLY A 214 -3.85 -11.88 -18.69
N VAL A 215 -4.46 -10.74 -18.43
CA VAL A 215 -4.10 -9.46 -19.03
C VAL A 215 -3.87 -8.43 -17.95
N LEU A 216 -2.93 -7.53 -18.20
CA LEU A 216 -2.70 -6.31 -17.43
C LEU A 216 -2.93 -5.13 -18.36
N GLY A 217 -3.51 -4.08 -17.79
CA GLY A 217 -3.92 -2.92 -18.56
C GLY A 217 -4.63 -1.89 -17.69
N ASP A 218 -4.98 -0.78 -18.32
CA ASP A 218 -5.74 0.29 -17.68
C ASP A 218 -7.24 -0.07 -17.72
N PRO A 219 -7.92 -0.15 -16.56
CA PRO A 219 -9.32 -0.51 -16.51
C PRO A 219 -10.21 0.72 -16.78
N PHE A 220 -11.30 0.48 -17.51
CA PHE A 220 -12.31 1.47 -17.87
C PHE A 220 -13.70 0.94 -17.55
N TRP A 221 -14.57 1.84 -17.14
CA TRP A 221 -16.01 1.62 -17.11
C TRP A 221 -16.66 2.42 -18.21
N ALA A 222 -17.61 1.79 -18.91
CA ALA A 222 -18.25 2.37 -20.06
C ALA A 222 -19.73 2.04 -20.15
N ARG A 223 -20.48 2.92 -20.82
CA ARG A 223 -21.85 2.69 -21.23
C ARG A 223 -22.04 2.95 -22.72
N VAL A 224 -22.95 2.19 -23.30
CA VAL A 224 -23.36 2.32 -24.70
C VAL A 224 -24.86 2.48 -24.75
N ASP A 225 -25.34 3.55 -25.37
CA ASP A 225 -26.72 3.69 -25.83
C ASP A 225 -26.79 3.23 -27.30
N PHE A 226 -27.29 2.03 -27.51
CA PHE A 226 -27.36 1.42 -28.85
C PHE A 226 -28.37 2.10 -29.76
N ALA A 227 -29.47 2.61 -29.21
CA ALA A 227 -30.51 3.26 -29.99
C ALA A 227 -30.02 4.59 -30.55
N ARG A 228 -29.20 5.32 -29.79
CA ARG A 228 -28.68 6.64 -30.17
C ARG A 228 -27.27 6.60 -30.75
N GLY A 229 -26.56 5.48 -30.63
CA GLY A 229 -25.15 5.39 -31.03
C GLY A 229 -24.25 6.25 -30.15
N ARG A 230 -24.52 6.33 -28.84
CA ARG A 230 -23.75 7.16 -27.90
C ARG A 230 -22.89 6.31 -26.98
N LEU A 231 -21.67 6.78 -26.75
CA LEU A 231 -20.64 6.10 -26.00
C LEU A 231 -20.20 7.00 -24.85
N ALA A 232 -20.09 6.44 -23.65
CA ALA A 232 -19.50 7.11 -22.49
C ALA A 232 -18.47 6.19 -21.84
N TRP A 233 -17.30 6.72 -21.48
CA TRP A 233 -16.31 5.95 -20.73
C TRP A 233 -15.47 6.82 -19.79
N CYS A 234 -14.95 6.18 -18.75
CA CYS A 234 -14.01 6.76 -17.79
C CYS A 234 -12.98 5.68 -17.43
N LYS A 235 -11.71 6.07 -17.30
CA LYS A 235 -10.73 5.22 -16.61
C LYS A 235 -11.19 5.06 -15.16
N ILE A 236 -10.98 3.89 -14.58
CA ILE A 236 -11.17 3.68 -13.14
C ILE A 236 -9.83 3.42 -12.47
N ASN A 237 -9.65 3.93 -11.25
CA ASN A 237 -8.45 3.67 -10.45
C ASN A 237 -8.87 2.78 -9.27
N PRO A 238 -8.91 1.44 -9.46
CA PRO A 238 -9.37 0.53 -8.41
C PRO A 238 -8.43 0.60 -7.21
N ARG A 239 -8.99 0.41 -6.01
CA ARG A 239 -8.19 0.30 -4.80
C ARG A 239 -7.42 -1.01 -4.80
N PRO A 240 -6.16 -1.04 -4.34
CA PRO A 240 -5.50 -2.28 -4.00
C PRO A 240 -6.36 -3.05 -2.99
N GLY A 241 -6.84 -4.23 -3.41
CA GLY A 241 -7.61 -5.14 -2.56
C GLY A 241 -6.67 -5.98 -1.69
N GLU A 242 -7.06 -6.18 -0.43
CA GLU A 242 -6.36 -6.89 0.65
C GLU A 242 -5.32 -6.07 1.42
N GLY A 243 -5.70 -5.61 2.63
CA GLY A 243 -4.81 -4.96 3.61
C GLY A 243 -4.88 -3.42 3.68
N GLY A 244 -5.51 -2.77 2.70
CA GLY A 244 -5.75 -1.32 2.69
C GLY A 244 -6.88 -0.86 3.61
N ALA A 245 -6.84 -1.21 4.90
CA ALA A 245 -7.84 -0.77 5.87
C ALA A 245 -7.79 0.77 6.03
N GLY A 246 -8.65 1.48 5.30
CA GLY A 246 -9.10 2.86 5.59
C GLY A 246 -8.08 4.00 5.49
N THR A 247 -6.81 3.75 5.15
CA THR A 247 -5.75 4.79 5.17
C THR A 247 -5.38 5.37 3.81
N GLY A 248 -5.95 4.86 2.72
CA GLY A 248 -5.74 5.40 1.37
C GLY A 248 -6.35 6.80 1.19
N PRO A 249 -6.04 7.50 0.07
CA PRO A 249 -6.71 8.76 -0.29
C PRO A 249 -8.24 8.57 -0.34
N PRO A 250 -9.09 9.60 -0.36
CA PRO A 250 -10.54 9.41 -0.57
C PRO A 250 -10.84 8.91 -1.99
N LEU A 251 -11.97 8.23 -2.19
CA LEU A 251 -12.40 7.81 -3.53
C LEU A 251 -12.84 9.04 -4.32
N VAL A 252 -12.36 9.15 -5.55
CA VAL A 252 -12.87 10.17 -6.47
C VAL A 252 -14.13 9.61 -7.14
N PRO A 253 -15.27 10.29 -7.00
CA PRO A 253 -16.51 9.83 -7.60
C PRO A 253 -16.40 9.85 -9.12
N LEU A 254 -16.89 8.80 -9.77
CA LEU A 254 -17.03 8.75 -11.21
C LEU A 254 -18.21 9.62 -11.65
N ALA A 255 -18.14 10.13 -12.89
CA ALA A 255 -19.30 10.72 -13.52
C ALA A 255 -20.44 9.69 -13.59
N HIS A 256 -21.68 10.15 -13.42
CA HIS A 256 -22.85 9.26 -13.36
C HIS A 256 -22.96 8.34 -14.58
N ALA A 257 -22.55 8.81 -15.78
CA ALA A 257 -22.53 8.02 -17.01
C ALA A 257 -21.55 6.82 -16.97
N CYS A 258 -20.51 6.88 -16.14
CA CYS A 258 -19.51 5.82 -15.99
C CYS A 258 -19.66 5.00 -14.70
N ASP A 259 -20.40 5.48 -13.70
CA ASP A 259 -20.63 4.75 -12.46
C ASP A 259 -21.60 3.58 -12.71
N LEU A 260 -21.05 2.38 -12.96
CA LEU A 260 -21.82 1.19 -13.35
C LEU A 260 -22.62 0.57 -12.20
N GLU A 261 -22.36 1.00 -10.97
CA GLU A 261 -23.11 0.58 -9.79
C GLU A 261 -24.44 1.36 -9.67
N ARG A 262 -24.58 2.46 -10.42
CA ARG A 262 -25.82 3.23 -10.53
C ARG A 262 -26.59 2.86 -11.81
N PRO A 263 -27.90 3.14 -11.86
CA PRO A 263 -28.66 3.11 -13.12
C PRO A 263 -28.08 4.09 -14.15
N ALA A 264 -28.27 3.81 -15.44
CA ALA A 264 -27.83 4.72 -16.48
C ALA A 264 -28.61 6.06 -16.41
N PRO A 265 -27.94 7.22 -16.52
CA PRO A 265 -28.64 8.49 -16.68
C PRO A 265 -29.44 8.48 -17.99
N ALA A 266 -30.59 9.15 -17.98
CA ALA A 266 -31.40 9.30 -19.17
C ALA A 266 -30.63 10.09 -20.24
N GLY A 267 -30.37 9.45 -21.38
CA GLY A 267 -29.87 10.11 -22.59
C GLY A 267 -28.52 10.81 -22.45
N PHE A 268 -27.54 10.17 -21.78
CA PHE A 268 -26.16 10.63 -21.82
C PHE A 268 -25.59 10.68 -23.24
#